data_AF-A0A1A8UFB2-F1
#
_entry.id   AF-A0A1A8UFB2-F1
#
_cell.length_a   1.000
_cell.length_b   1.000
_cell.length_c   1.000
_cell.angle_alpha   90.00
_cell.angle_beta   90.00
_cell.angle_gamma   90.00
#
_symmetry.space_group_name_H-M   'P 1'
#
loop_
_entity.id
_entity.type
_entity.pdbx_description
1 polymer ?
#
loop_
_entity_poly.entity_id
_entity_poly.type
_entity_poly.pdbx_seq_one_letter_code
_entity_poly.pdbx_strand_id
1 'polypeptide(L)'
;LTLLSLIHTKRGPGFVTASLYEAHSCRMQAEEESTHAGGSDQPEAASSVTSFDLRAKREPLTDKWSLCPVCKIMRPPRAGHCRTCGSCVQRLDHHCVWMNSCVGQANHHS
;
A
#
# COMPACT_ATOMS: atom_id res chain seq x y z
N LEU A 1 -25.12 -23.93 6.56
CA LEU A 1 -23.64 -23.82 6.49
C LEU A 1 -23.15 -24.72 5.35
N THR A 2 -23.13 -24.21 4.13
CA THR A 2 -22.56 -24.98 3.00
C THR A 2 -21.04 -24.82 3.03
N LEU A 3 -20.29 -25.81 2.54
CA LEU A 3 -18.82 -25.72 2.42
C LEU A 3 -18.39 -24.45 1.65
N LEU A 4 -19.22 -24.00 0.71
CA LEU A 4 -19.05 -22.73 0.00
C LEU A 4 -19.10 -21.51 0.95
N SER A 5 -20.03 -21.46 1.90
CA SER A 5 -20.06 -20.38 2.89
C SER A 5 -18.81 -20.35 3.77
N LEU A 6 -18.20 -21.50 4.07
CA LEU A 6 -16.97 -21.59 4.87
C LEU A 6 -15.74 -21.10 4.10
N ILE A 7 -15.72 -21.23 2.78
CA ILE A 7 -14.64 -20.70 1.93
C ILE A 7 -14.73 -19.17 1.87
N HIS A 8 -15.95 -18.61 1.78
CA HIS A 8 -16.14 -17.16 1.71
C HIS A 8 -15.80 -16.43 3.02
N THR A 9 -15.97 -17.07 4.19
CA THR A 9 -15.67 -16.45 5.48
C THR A 9 -14.19 -16.51 5.86
N LYS A 10 -13.40 -17.40 5.24
CA LYS A 10 -11.96 -17.54 5.49
C LYS A 10 -11.13 -16.70 4.51
N ARG A 11 -11.50 -15.44 4.29
CA ARG A 11 -10.62 -14.51 3.58
C ARG A 11 -9.32 -14.34 4.38
N GLY A 12 -8.19 -14.64 3.75
CA GLY A 12 -6.88 -14.48 4.36
C GLY A 12 -6.55 -13.00 4.62
N PRO A 13 -5.43 -12.71 5.29
CA PRO A 13 -5.07 -11.35 5.72
C PRO A 13 -4.67 -10.40 4.57
N GLY A 14 -4.50 -10.92 3.36
CA GLY A 14 -3.95 -10.19 2.21
C GLY A 14 -2.43 -10.25 2.21
N PHE A 15 -1.86 -11.43 1.95
CA PHE A 15 -0.40 -11.58 1.85
C PHE A 15 0.18 -10.75 0.71
N VAL A 16 1.42 -10.31 0.87
CA VAL A 16 2.19 -9.61 -0.18
C VAL A 16 2.93 -10.64 -1.01
N THR A 17 2.79 -10.57 -2.33
CA THR A 17 3.50 -11.42 -3.31
C THR A 17 4.37 -10.56 -4.22
N ALA A 18 5.38 -11.17 -4.86
CA ALA A 18 6.23 -10.50 -5.84
C ALA A 18 5.43 -9.93 -7.02
N SER A 19 4.40 -10.65 -7.46
CA SER A 19 3.51 -10.23 -8.55
C SER A 19 2.77 -8.92 -8.28
N LEU A 20 2.54 -8.54 -7.01
CA LEU A 20 1.94 -7.24 -6.70
C LEU A 20 2.86 -6.10 -7.11
N TYR A 21 4.18 -6.27 -6.95
CA TYR A 21 5.15 -5.26 -7.35
C TYR A 21 5.31 -5.19 -8.86
N GLU A 22 5.31 -6.33 -9.55
CA GLU A 22 5.32 -6.40 -11.01
C GLU A 22 4.11 -5.66 -11.60
N ALA A 23 2.90 -5.94 -11.10
CA ALA A 23 1.69 -5.27 -11.53
C ALA A 23 1.73 -3.74 -11.31
N HIS A 24 2.28 -3.30 -10.17
CA HIS A 24 2.50 -1.88 -9.90
C HIS A 24 3.51 -1.26 -10.89
N SER A 25 4.60 -1.97 -11.18
CA SER A 25 5.65 -1.49 -12.09
C SER A 25 5.14 -1.33 -13.52
N CYS A 26 4.35 -2.29 -14.02
CA CYS A 26 3.70 -2.19 -15.34
C CYS A 26 2.73 -1.02 -15.42
N ARG A 27 1.98 -0.74 -14.35
CA ARG A 27 1.07 0.40 -14.30
C ARG A 27 1.82 1.74 -14.42
N MET A 28 2.95 1.86 -13.72
CA MET A 28 3.77 3.09 -13.80
C MET A 28 4.35 3.29 -15.21
N GLN A 29 4.78 2.23 -15.87
CA GLN A 29 5.26 2.29 -17.25
C GLN A 29 4.17 2.77 -18.23
N ALA A 30 2.94 2.29 -18.08
CA ALA A 30 1.81 2.72 -18.92
C ALA A 30 1.42 4.20 -18.69
N GLU A 31 1.58 4.70 -17.47
CA GLU A 31 1.28 6.10 -17.14
C GLU A 31 2.34 7.06 -17.73
N GLU A 32 3.64 6.69 -17.73
CA GLU A 32 4.69 7.49 -18.39
C GLU A 32 4.48 7.62 -19.91
N GLU A 33 4.08 6.52 -20.59
CA GLU A 33 3.76 6.49 -22.02
C GLU A 33 2.63 7.49 -22.38
N SER A 34 1.67 7.70 -21.48
CA SER A 34 0.49 8.56 -21.72
C SER A 34 0.77 10.06 -21.61
N THR A 35 1.89 10.47 -21.00
CA THR A 35 2.19 11.89 -20.73
C THR A 35 2.98 12.61 -21.83
N HIS A 36 3.36 11.92 -22.91
CA HIS A 36 4.14 12.50 -24.02
C HIS A 36 3.30 13.00 -25.21
N ALA A 37 1.97 13.01 -25.12
CA ALA A 37 1.09 13.52 -26.18
C ALA A 37 0.15 14.63 -25.65
N GLY A 38 0.67 15.85 -25.45
CA GLY A 38 -0.18 17.00 -25.11
C GLY A 38 0.61 18.26 -24.78
N GLY A 39 0.92 19.06 -25.80
CA GLY A 39 1.52 20.38 -25.66
C GLY A 39 0.49 21.51 -25.44
N SER A 40 0.96 22.53 -24.72
CA SER A 40 0.65 23.97 -24.84
C SER A 40 -0.37 24.64 -23.87
N ASP A 41 0.20 25.60 -23.12
CA ASP A 41 -0.27 26.94 -22.73
C ASP A 41 -0.99 27.23 -21.37
N GLN A 42 -0.40 28.17 -20.62
CA GLN A 42 -0.87 28.88 -19.40
C GLN A 42 -1.78 30.09 -19.75
N PRO A 43 -2.50 30.78 -18.82
CA PRO A 43 -1.94 31.80 -17.87
C PRO A 43 -2.64 32.04 -16.49
N GLU A 44 -1.85 32.66 -15.59
CA GLU A 44 -2.07 33.59 -14.44
C GLU A 44 -3.37 33.72 -13.59
N ALA A 45 -3.21 33.81 -12.25
CA ALA A 45 -3.45 35.02 -11.44
C ALA A 45 -3.15 34.81 -9.93
N ALA A 46 -2.60 35.85 -9.28
CA ALA A 46 -2.05 35.86 -7.93
C ALA A 46 -3.06 36.15 -6.80
N SER A 47 -2.74 35.77 -5.55
CA SER A 47 -2.85 36.65 -4.36
C SER A 47 -2.18 36.03 -3.11
N SER A 48 -1.64 36.92 -2.27
CA SER A 48 -0.66 36.70 -1.20
C SER A 48 -1.28 36.91 0.18
N VAL A 49 -0.89 36.13 1.21
CA VAL A 49 -0.81 36.58 2.63
C VAL A 49 0.17 35.70 3.43
N THR A 50 0.76 36.31 4.45
CA THR A 50 2.09 36.06 5.02
C THR A 50 2.13 35.16 6.28
N SER A 51 3.09 34.22 6.27
CA SER A 51 3.94 33.68 7.35
C SER A 51 3.44 33.65 8.82
N PHE A 52 3.24 32.42 9.32
CA PHE A 52 3.79 31.96 10.60
C PHE A 52 4.52 30.63 10.40
N ASP A 53 5.84 30.68 10.57
CA ASP A 53 6.79 29.59 10.36
C ASP A 53 6.75 28.59 11.53
N LEU A 54 6.02 27.50 11.34
CA LEU A 54 6.41 26.18 11.83
C LEU A 54 6.10 25.20 10.71
N ARG A 55 6.89 25.29 9.63
CA ARG A 55 6.93 24.28 8.58
C ARG A 55 7.59 23.03 9.15
N ALA A 56 6.85 22.31 9.99
CA ALA A 56 7.00 20.88 10.06
C ALA A 56 6.77 20.38 8.62
N LYS A 57 7.86 20.19 7.87
CA LYS A 57 7.90 19.32 6.71
C LYS A 57 7.37 17.97 7.22
N ARG A 58 6.05 17.81 7.17
CA ARG A 58 5.42 16.50 7.15
C ARG A 58 5.85 15.94 5.80
N GLU A 59 7.07 15.38 5.77
CA GLU A 59 7.43 14.41 4.76
C GLU A 59 6.27 13.41 4.76
N PRO A 60 5.52 13.27 3.65
CA PRO A 60 4.43 12.32 3.58
C PRO A 60 4.96 10.99 4.10
N LEU A 61 4.29 10.42 5.10
CA LEU A 61 4.71 9.20 5.79
C LEU A 61 4.71 8.03 4.79
N THR A 62 5.79 7.97 4.01
CA THR A 62 6.23 6.92 3.11
C THR A 62 5.14 6.19 2.35
N ASP A 63 4.50 6.89 1.41
CA ASP A 63 3.73 6.27 0.30
C ASP A 63 4.66 5.64 -0.76
N LYS A 64 5.79 5.05 -0.33
CA LYS A 64 6.73 4.37 -1.20
C LYS A 64 6.82 2.90 -0.86
N TRP A 65 7.06 2.09 -1.89
CA TRP A 65 7.34 0.67 -1.71
C TRP A 65 8.66 0.48 -0.94
N SER A 66 8.76 -0.60 -0.15
CA SER A 66 9.95 -0.89 0.65
C SER A 66 10.33 -2.37 0.63
N LEU A 67 11.62 -2.68 0.54
CA LEU A 67 12.08 -4.07 0.56
C LEU A 67 11.87 -4.69 1.95
N CYS A 68 11.39 -5.93 2.00
CA CYS A 68 11.41 -6.73 3.23
C CYS A 68 12.79 -7.37 3.42
N PRO A 69 13.49 -7.17 4.55
CA PRO A 69 14.80 -7.77 4.77
C PRO A 69 14.75 -9.29 4.95
N VAL A 70 13.59 -9.84 5.36
CA VAL A 70 13.39 -11.27 5.60
C VAL A 70 12.89 -11.97 4.33
N CYS A 71 11.73 -11.56 3.82
CA CYS A 71 11.11 -12.19 2.65
C CYS A 71 11.77 -11.82 1.31
N LYS A 72 12.62 -10.77 1.28
CA LYS A 72 13.27 -10.25 0.07
C LYS A 72 12.30 -9.84 -1.06
N ILE A 73 11.11 -9.38 -0.68
CA ILE A 73 10.09 -8.86 -1.61
C ILE A 73 9.80 -7.38 -1.37
N MET A 74 9.40 -6.67 -2.42
CA MET A 74 8.94 -5.29 -2.34
C MET A 74 7.56 -5.25 -1.69
N ARG A 75 7.43 -4.44 -0.63
CA ARG A 75 6.20 -4.26 0.14
C ARG A 75 5.51 -2.97 -0.27
N PRO A 76 4.19 -2.99 -0.52
CA PRO A 76 3.45 -1.77 -0.75
C PRO A 76 3.43 -0.90 0.51
N PRO A 77 3.05 0.39 0.39
CA PRO A 77 2.89 1.27 1.54
C PRO A 77 2.03 0.63 2.64
N ARG A 78 2.45 0.82 3.89
CA ARG A 78 1.81 0.29 5.11
C ARG A 78 1.83 -1.24 5.25
N ALA A 79 2.44 -2.00 4.35
CA ALA A 79 2.60 -3.44 4.52
C ALA A 79 3.75 -3.79 5.50
N GLY A 80 3.50 -4.80 6.34
CA GLY A 80 4.42 -5.24 7.40
C GLY A 80 4.79 -6.71 7.27
N HIS A 81 5.94 -7.09 7.82
CA HIS A 81 6.33 -8.51 7.97
C HIS A 81 5.86 -9.01 9.34
N CYS A 82 4.99 -10.01 9.35
CA CYS A 82 4.60 -10.69 10.57
C CYS A 82 5.62 -11.79 10.88
N ARG A 83 6.37 -11.62 11.98
CA ARG A 83 7.37 -12.61 12.42
C ARG A 83 6.75 -13.95 12.78
N THR A 84 5.56 -13.95 13.39
CA THR A 84 4.86 -15.18 13.79
C THR A 84 4.41 -16.00 12.58
N CYS A 85 3.92 -15.35 11.52
CA CYS A 85 3.52 -16.03 10.28
C CYS A 85 4.66 -16.18 9.26
N GLY A 86 5.83 -15.59 9.49
CA GLY A 86 6.95 -15.56 8.55
C GLY A 86 6.65 -14.90 7.20
N SER A 87 5.62 -14.04 7.12
CA SER A 87 5.06 -13.57 5.85
C SER A 87 4.75 -12.07 5.89
N CYS A 88 4.86 -11.41 4.73
CA CYS A 88 4.44 -10.03 4.57
C CYS A 88 2.93 -9.94 4.33
N VAL A 89 2.27 -8.98 4.98
CA VAL A 89 0.82 -8.77 4.92
C VAL A 89 0.55 -7.31 4.55
N GLN A 90 -0.36 -7.11 3.60
CA GLN A 90 -0.83 -5.80 3.16
C GLN A 90 -1.56 -5.10 4.30
N ARG A 91 -1.17 -3.84 4.59
CA ARG A 91 -1.74 -3.04 5.68
C ARG A 91 -1.86 -3.84 6.99
N LEU A 92 -0.77 -4.52 7.35
CA LEU A 92 -0.68 -5.33 8.56
C LEU A 92 -1.05 -4.47 9.78
N ASP A 93 -2.07 -4.92 10.51
CA ASP A 93 -2.44 -4.37 11.81
C ASP A 93 -1.76 -5.19 12.92
N HIS A 94 -2.22 -6.43 13.14
CA HIS A 94 -1.66 -7.31 14.16
C HIS A 94 -1.73 -8.79 13.76
N HIS A 95 -0.99 -9.63 14.48
CA HIS A 95 -1.19 -11.09 14.47
C HIS A 95 -2.11 -11.47 15.63
N CYS A 96 -3.27 -12.03 15.33
CA CYS A 96 -4.20 -12.48 16.34
C CYS A 96 -3.95 -13.96 16.65
N VAL A 97 -3.44 -14.23 17.86
CA VAL A 97 -3.17 -15.58 18.36
C VAL A 97 -4.42 -16.44 18.41
N TRP A 98 -5.57 -15.85 18.70
CA TRP A 98 -6.85 -16.55 18.82
C TRP A 98 -7.38 -17.06 17.48
N MET A 99 -7.12 -16.31 16.40
CA MET A 99 -7.49 -16.71 15.05
C MET A 99 -6.37 -17.46 14.33
N ASN A 100 -5.20 -17.58 14.97
CA ASN A 100 -3.96 -18.08 14.38
C ASN A 100 -3.70 -17.47 12.99
N SER A 101 -3.94 -16.17 12.86
CA SER A 101 -3.89 -15.46 11.59
C SER A 101 -3.63 -13.98 11.79
N CYS A 102 -3.07 -13.33 10.77
CA CYS A 102 -2.94 -11.88 10.77
C CYS A 102 -4.29 -11.20 10.53
N VAL A 103 -4.39 -9.97 11.00
CA VAL A 103 -5.39 -8.99 10.58
C VAL A 103 -4.68 -7.98 9.68
N GLY A 104 -5.17 -7.86 8.46
CA GLY A 104 -4.62 -7.01 7.41
C GLY A 104 -5.70 -6.57 6.43
N GLN A 105 -5.30 -6.05 5.29
CA GLN A 105 -6.21 -5.37 4.36
C GLN A 105 -7.46 -6.18 3.97
N ALA A 106 -7.33 -7.51 3.82
CA ALA A 106 -8.41 -8.35 3.29
C ALA A 106 -9.35 -8.91 4.37
N ASN A 107 -9.05 -8.74 5.65
CA ASN A 107 -9.87 -9.22 6.76
C ASN A 107 -9.98 -8.22 7.93
N HIS A 108 -9.57 -6.97 7.72
CA HIS A 108 -9.79 -5.87 8.66
C HIS A 108 -11.21 -5.32 8.46
N HIS A 109 -12.11 -5.66 9.39
CA HIS A 109 -13.46 -5.11 9.43
C HIS A 109 -13.43 -3.79 10.21
N SER A 110 -13.82 -2.70 9.56
CA SER A 110 -13.96 -1.36 10.15
C SER A 110 -15.42 -1.07 10.46
#